data_AF-A0A8T4DFN1-F1
#
_entry.id   AF-A0A8T4DFN1-F1
#
_cell.length_a   1.000
_cell.length_b   1.000
_cell.length_c   1.000
_cell.angle_alpha   90.00
_cell.angle_beta   90.00
_cell.angle_gamma   90.00
#
_symmetry.space_group_name_H-M   'P 1'
#
loop_
_entity.id
_entity.type
_entity.pdbx_description
1 polymer ?
#
loop_
_entity_poly.entity_id
_entity_poly.type
_entity_poly.pdbx_seq_one_letter_code
_entity_poly.pdbx_strand_id
1 'polypeptide(L)'
;MVKDLFRTGDLQVAQERLERLLDDYDNVPRVLRGFITGKLLPDLERLTLFMRDGLVSKTTNPVENYYRQTDPESTKKRYRTSRGILSYLARKMAYWTAKFGRLP
;
A
#
# COMPACT_ATOMS: atom_id res chain seq x y z
N MET A 1 -13.33 -11.75 -7.97
CA MET A 1 -12.37 -12.83 -7.63
C MET A 1 -11.48 -12.49 -6.44
N VAL A 2 -10.46 -11.61 -6.52
CA VAL A 2 -9.69 -11.19 -5.31
C VAL A 2 -9.99 -9.76 -4.89
N LYS A 3 -10.16 -8.85 -5.84
CA LYS A 3 -10.53 -7.44 -5.59
C LYS A 3 -11.81 -7.29 -4.76
N ASP A 4 -12.76 -8.21 -4.95
CA ASP A 4 -14.05 -8.16 -4.28
C ASP A 4 -13.93 -8.48 -2.78
N LEU A 5 -12.87 -9.19 -2.36
CA LEU A 5 -12.54 -9.41 -0.95
C LEU A 5 -12.50 -8.09 -0.18
N PHE A 6 -11.85 -7.09 -0.76
CA PHE A 6 -11.66 -5.78 -0.13
C PHE A 6 -12.74 -4.78 -0.50
N ARG A 7 -13.75 -5.12 -1.32
CA ARG A 7 -14.89 -4.23 -1.65
C ARG A 7 -15.96 -4.25 -0.56
N THR A 8 -15.52 -4.08 0.68
CA THR A 8 -16.36 -3.93 1.87
C THR A 8 -15.58 -3.08 2.88
N GLY A 9 -16.28 -2.53 3.88
CA GLY A 9 -15.68 -1.99 5.11
C GLY A 9 -15.83 -2.93 6.29
N ASP A 10 -16.58 -4.02 6.11
CA ASP A 10 -16.88 -5.01 7.13
C ASP A 10 -15.93 -6.22 7.02
N LEU A 11 -15.25 -6.52 8.12
CA LEU A 11 -14.31 -7.62 8.23
C LEU A 11 -14.98 -8.99 8.07
N GLN A 12 -16.17 -9.20 8.63
CA GLN A 12 -16.88 -10.48 8.56
C GLN A 12 -17.25 -10.79 7.11
N VAL A 13 -17.78 -9.80 6.40
CA VAL A 13 -18.08 -9.92 4.96
C VAL A 13 -16.82 -10.21 4.15
N ALA A 14 -15.67 -9.65 4.53
CA ALA A 14 -14.40 -9.98 3.88
C ALA A 14 -13.97 -11.43 4.16
N GLN A 15 -14.11 -11.91 5.40
CA GLN A 15 -13.78 -13.29 5.77
C GLN A 15 -14.65 -14.29 5.00
N GLU A 16 -15.96 -14.09 4.93
CA GLU A 16 -16.86 -14.96 4.14
C GLU A 16 -16.47 -15.01 2.66
N ARG A 17 -16.04 -13.87 2.09
CA ARG A 17 -15.57 -13.81 0.70
C ARG A 17 -14.25 -14.54 0.51
N LEU A 18 -13.37 -14.52 1.51
CA LEU A 18 -12.12 -15.26 1.48
C LEU A 18 -12.39 -16.76 1.54
N GLU A 19 -13.26 -17.21 2.43
CA GLU A 19 -13.66 -18.62 2.56
C GLU A 19 -14.21 -19.15 1.24
N ARG A 20 -15.16 -18.44 0.62
CA ARG A 20 -15.69 -18.81 -0.71
C ARG A 20 -14.62 -18.88 -1.80
N LEU A 21 -13.61 -17.99 -1.74
CA LEU A 21 -12.48 -18.03 -2.68
C LEU A 21 -11.58 -19.25 -2.45
N LEU A 22 -11.42 -19.68 -1.21
CA LEU A 22 -10.62 -20.85 -0.84
C LEU A 22 -11.37 -22.16 -1.12
N ASP A 23 -12.69 -22.18 -0.93
CA ASP A 23 -13.53 -23.33 -1.32
C ASP A 23 -13.49 -23.57 -2.83
N ASP A 24 -13.41 -22.50 -3.62
CA ASP A 24 -13.32 -22.55 -5.09
C ASP A 24 -11.86 -22.47 -5.60
N TYR A 25 -10.87 -22.74 -4.74
CA TYR A 25 -9.45 -22.51 -5.04
C TYR A 25 -8.96 -23.29 -6.27
N ASP A 26 -9.50 -24.48 -6.51
CA ASP A 26 -9.14 -25.30 -7.66
C ASP A 26 -9.66 -24.77 -9.00
N ASN A 27 -10.60 -23.84 -8.99
CA ASN A 27 -11.04 -23.11 -10.17
C ASN A 27 -10.31 -21.77 -10.35
N VAL A 28 -9.53 -21.34 -9.35
CA VAL A 28 -8.69 -20.14 -9.47
C VAL A 28 -7.56 -20.36 -10.49
N PRO A 29 -7.31 -19.42 -11.42
CA PRO A 29 -6.17 -19.47 -12.33
C PRO A 29 -4.85 -19.65 -11.58
N ARG A 30 -4.00 -20.58 -12.04
CA ARG A 30 -2.71 -20.90 -11.38
C ARG A 30 -1.83 -19.69 -11.10
N VAL A 31 -1.85 -18.68 -11.98
CA VAL A 31 -1.12 -17.41 -11.79
C VAL A 31 -1.52 -16.69 -10.49
N LEU A 32 -2.80 -16.77 -10.11
CA LEU A 32 -3.33 -16.09 -8.93
C LEU A 32 -3.18 -16.94 -7.67
N ARG A 33 -3.10 -18.27 -7.80
CA ARG A 33 -2.92 -19.19 -6.67
C ARG A 33 -1.68 -18.87 -5.85
N GLY A 34 -0.54 -18.62 -6.51
CA GLY A 34 0.70 -18.25 -5.83
C GLY A 34 0.64 -16.88 -5.14
N PHE A 35 -0.13 -15.93 -5.70
CA PHE A 35 -0.40 -14.66 -5.03
C PHE A 35 -1.28 -14.86 -3.79
N ILE A 36 -2.30 -15.71 -3.87
CA ILE A 36 -3.20 -15.99 -2.76
C ILE A 36 -2.40 -16.59 -1.59
N THR A 37 -1.63 -17.65 -1.84
CA THR A 37 -0.89 -18.36 -0.79
C THR A 37 0.35 -17.61 -0.32
N GLY A 38 1.06 -16.94 -1.22
CA GLY A 38 2.34 -16.29 -0.90
C GLY A 38 2.24 -14.83 -0.45
N LYS A 39 1.11 -14.16 -0.68
CA LYS A 39 0.92 -12.74 -0.33
C LYS A 39 -0.39 -12.47 0.39
N LEU A 40 -1.51 -12.92 -0.14
CA LEU A 40 -2.81 -12.56 0.40
C LEU A 40 -3.07 -13.17 1.78
N LEU A 41 -2.85 -14.48 1.95
CA LEU A 41 -3.07 -15.15 3.23
C LEU A 41 -2.09 -14.69 4.32
N PRO A 42 -0.77 -14.58 4.07
CA PRO A 42 0.17 -14.12 5.10
C PRO A 42 -0.07 -12.68 5.55
N ASP A 43 -0.50 -11.81 4.62
CA ASP A 43 -0.69 -10.38 4.90
C ASP A 43 -2.16 -10.02 5.21
N LEU A 44 -3.06 -10.99 5.43
CA LEU A 44 -4.50 -10.71 5.49
C LEU A 44 -4.86 -9.67 6.55
N GLU A 45 -4.28 -9.78 7.75
CA GLU A 45 -4.50 -8.81 8.83
C GLU A 45 -4.08 -7.40 8.43
N ARG A 46 -2.89 -7.27 7.83
CA ARG A 46 -2.37 -6.00 7.33
C ARG A 46 -3.27 -5.42 6.23
N LEU A 47 -3.75 -6.28 5.32
CA LEU A 47 -4.59 -5.88 4.19
C LEU A 47 -6.03 -5.52 4.61
N THR A 48 -6.49 -5.99 5.76
CA THR A 48 -7.83 -5.72 6.30
C THR A 48 -7.82 -4.70 7.45
N LEU A 49 -6.66 -4.14 7.82
CA LEU A 49 -6.53 -3.20 8.92
C LEU A 49 -7.49 -2.00 8.81
N PHE A 50 -7.70 -1.48 7.60
CA PHE A 50 -8.63 -0.37 7.33
C PHE A 50 -10.11 -0.67 7.68
N MET A 51 -10.46 -1.94 7.86
CA MET A 51 -11.80 -2.37 8.28
C MET A 51 -11.98 -2.31 9.80
N ARG A 52 -10.88 -2.23 10.56
CA ARG A 52 -10.87 -2.22 12.04
C ARG A 52 -10.38 -0.89 12.61
N ASP A 53 -9.48 -0.22 11.89
CA ASP A 53 -8.91 1.06 12.28
C ASP A 53 -9.34 2.16 11.31
N GLY A 54 -10.17 3.08 11.79
CA GLY A 54 -10.69 4.22 11.02
C GLY A 54 -9.63 5.26 10.63
N LEU A 55 -8.43 5.21 11.22
CA LEU A 55 -7.30 6.06 10.83
C LEU A 55 -6.56 5.51 9.62
N VAL A 56 -6.71 4.22 9.32
CA VAL A 56 -6.06 3.57 8.19
C VAL A 56 -6.97 3.68 6.97
N SER A 57 -6.53 4.45 5.98
CA SER A 57 -7.25 4.58 4.73
C SER A 57 -7.17 3.31 3.89
N LYS A 58 -8.32 2.91 3.33
CA LYS A 58 -8.44 1.78 2.37
C LYS A 58 -7.63 1.96 1.09
N THR A 59 -7.40 3.21 0.68
CA THR A 59 -6.72 3.56 -0.57
C THR A 59 -5.53 4.44 -0.28
N THR A 60 -4.53 4.41 -1.15
CA THR A 60 -3.37 5.31 -1.13
C THR A 60 -3.70 6.72 -1.62
N ASN A 61 -4.93 6.99 -2.07
CA ASN A 61 -5.36 8.29 -2.59
C ASN A 61 -5.02 9.48 -1.68
N PRO A 62 -5.19 9.42 -0.34
CA PRO A 62 -4.80 10.54 0.52
C PRO A 62 -3.31 10.85 0.45
N VAL A 63 -2.46 9.82 0.43
CA VAL A 63 -1.01 9.94 0.32
C VAL A 63 -0.61 10.44 -1.08
N GLU A 64 -1.20 9.86 -2.12
CA GLU A 64 -0.95 10.28 -3.50
C GLU A 64 -1.38 11.74 -3.73
N ASN A 65 -2.55 12.13 -3.22
CA ASN A 65 -3.04 13.51 -3.29
C ASN A 65 -2.13 14.45 -2.51
N TYR A 66 -1.65 14.06 -1.33
CA TYR A 66 -0.70 14.84 -0.56
C TYR A 66 0.53 15.19 -1.40
N TYR A 67 1.24 14.21 -1.94
CA TYR A 67 2.43 14.47 -2.77
C TYR A 67 2.09 15.16 -4.09
N ARG A 68 0.90 14.93 -4.66
CA ARG A 68 0.44 15.65 -5.86
C ARG A 68 0.24 17.14 -5.61
N GLN A 69 -0.22 17.54 -4.42
CA GLN A 69 -0.53 18.94 -4.11
C GLN A 69 0.62 19.69 -3.43
N THR A 70 1.38 19.02 -2.56
CA THR A 70 2.42 19.68 -1.76
C THR A 70 3.73 19.89 -2.51
N ASP A 71 4.08 19.03 -3.46
CA ASP A 71 5.33 19.16 -4.20
C ASP A 71 5.18 20.09 -5.42
N PRO A 72 6.11 21.05 -5.63
CA PRO A 72 6.21 21.79 -6.88
C PRO A 72 6.46 20.86 -8.07
N GLU A 73 5.93 21.19 -9.25
CA GLU A 73 6.14 20.41 -10.49
C GLU A 73 7.63 20.22 -10.82
N SER A 74 8.47 21.22 -10.52
CA SER A 74 9.92 21.14 -10.68
C SER A 74 10.55 20.02 -9.85
N THR A 75 10.01 19.74 -8.67
CA THR A 75 10.47 18.66 -7.78
C THR A 75 9.97 17.32 -8.30
N LYS A 76 8.70 17.22 -8.71
CA LYS A 76 8.13 16.00 -9.29
C LYS A 76 8.86 15.54 -10.56
N LYS A 77 9.29 16.48 -11.41
CA LYS A 77 10.11 16.17 -12.59
C LYS A 77 11.41 15.43 -12.25
N ARG A 78 12.00 15.67 -11.07
CA ARG A 78 13.22 14.98 -10.62
C ARG A 78 12.95 13.51 -10.28
N TYR A 79 11.74 13.14 -9.89
CA TYR A 79 11.39 11.77 -9.55
C TYR A 79 11.28 10.84 -10.76
N ARG A 80 11.17 11.39 -11.98
CA ARG A 80 10.98 10.61 -13.21
C ARG A 80 12.12 9.65 -13.55
N THR A 81 13.29 9.84 -12.92
CA THR A 81 14.45 8.96 -13.11
C THR A 81 14.92 8.45 -11.76
N SER A 82 15.42 7.21 -11.73
CA SER A 82 15.97 6.59 -10.51
C SER A 82 17.09 7.45 -9.90
N ARG A 83 17.96 8.01 -10.75
CA ARG A 83 19.03 8.92 -10.30
C ARG A 83 18.47 10.20 -9.67
N GLY A 84 17.43 10.78 -10.25
CA GLY A 84 16.84 12.02 -9.78
C GLY A 84 16.10 11.86 -8.45
N ILE A 85 15.35 10.78 -8.25
CA ILE A 85 14.71 10.50 -6.95
C ILE A 85 15.73 10.21 -5.86
N LEU A 86 16.79 9.43 -6.14
CA LEU A 86 17.85 9.15 -5.17
C LEU A 86 18.59 10.43 -4.76
N SER A 87 18.90 11.31 -5.73
CA SER A 87 19.56 12.60 -5.46
C SER A 87 18.69 13.52 -4.60
N TYR A 88 17.37 13.51 -4.80
CA TYR A 88 16.43 14.25 -3.97
C TYR A 88 16.39 13.72 -2.54
N LEU A 89 16.26 12.40 -2.37
CA LEU A 89 16.24 11.74 -1.05
C LEU A 89 17.52 12.01 -0.27
N ALA A 90 18.69 11.92 -0.91
CA ALA A 90 19.98 12.22 -0.28
C ALA A 90 20.04 13.68 0.23
N ARG A 91 19.56 14.64 -0.56
CA ARG A 91 19.50 16.06 -0.15
C ARG A 91 18.52 16.30 1.00
N LYS A 92 17.34 15.66 0.98
CA LYS A 92 16.37 15.77 2.07
C LYS A 92 16.91 15.16 3.35
N MET A 93 17.56 14.00 3.26
CA MET A 93 18.23 13.36 4.39
C MET A 93 19.28 14.29 4.99
N ALA A 94 20.21 14.81 4.18
CA ALA A 94 21.23 15.76 4.65
C ALA A 94 20.63 17.01 5.31
N TYR A 95 19.58 17.59 4.71
CA TYR A 95 18.88 18.74 5.29
C TYR A 95 18.26 18.42 6.66
N TRP A 96 17.54 17.31 6.77
CA TRP A 96 16.88 16.93 8.02
C TRP A 96 17.89 16.51 9.10
N THR A 97 18.96 15.81 8.73
CA THR A 97 20.07 15.50 9.63
C THR A 97 20.76 16.76 10.15
N ALA A 98 20.98 17.77 9.30
CA ALA A 98 21.54 19.04 9.74
C ALA A 98 20.56 19.84 10.63
N LYS A 99 19.26 19.81 10.30
CA LYS A 99 18.23 20.58 11.00
C LYS A 99 17.83 19.98 12.35
N PHE A 100 17.82 18.66 12.46
CA PHE A 100 17.34 17.92 13.61
C PHE A 100 18.40 16.98 14.18
N GLY A 101 19.69 17.25 13.97
CA GLY A 101 20.83 16.40 14.31
C GLY A 101 21.07 16.10 15.79
N ARG A 102 20.01 15.85 16.58
CA ARG A 102 20.03 14.83 17.62
C ARG A 102 19.34 13.58 17.06
N LEU A 103 20.12 12.53 16.88
CA LEU A 103 19.60 11.16 16.79
C LEU A 103 18.80 10.87 18.09
N PRO A 104 17.73 10.06 18.05
CA PRO A 104 17.29 9.38 19.26
C PRO A 104 18.42 8.49 19.81
#